data_AF-X1E2E8-F1
#
_entry.id   AF-X1E2E8-F1
#
_cell.length_a   1.000
_cell.length_b   1.000
_cell.length_c   1.000
_cell.angle_alpha   90.00
_cell.angle_beta   90.00
_cell.angle_gamma   90.00
#
_symmetry.space_group_name_H-M   'P 1'
#
loop_
_entity.id
_entity.type
_entity.pdbx_description
1 polymer ?
#
loop_
_entity_poly.entity_id
_entity_poly.type
_entity_poly.pdbx_seq_one_letter_code
_entity_poly.pdbx_strand_id
1 'polypeptide(L)'
;PSRINQTYKNNNVPLSWENFEEIDVNIFEPENTVVLLPRACIKLPSFLDGYKISRGMVTGQAARFTYRKFDQTFPFSMHANSQELVNYVEKIKPKRVYTLYGFDSELAALIRHQLKIPSRPLKLAEKKPTLDEYLNKSK
;
A
#
# COMPACT_ATOMS: atom_id res chain seq x y z
N PRO A 1 4.52 -25.45 11.34
CA PRO A 1 3.99 -24.17 10.80
C PRO A 1 4.58 -22.95 11.51
N SER A 2 4.94 -21.91 10.75
CA SER A 2 5.47 -20.64 11.27
C SER A 2 4.54 -20.01 12.32
N ARG A 3 5.08 -19.19 13.23
CA ARG A 3 4.29 -18.43 14.23
C ARG A 3 3.21 -17.57 13.56
N ILE A 4 3.50 -17.06 12.36
CA ILE A 4 2.56 -16.30 11.52
C ILE A 4 1.38 -17.20 11.12
N ASN A 5 1.63 -18.41 10.61
CA ASN A 5 0.56 -19.35 10.19
C ASN A 5 -0.31 -19.78 11.36
N GLN A 6 0.30 -20.02 12.53
CA GLN A 6 -0.45 -20.32 13.75
C GLN A 6 -1.41 -19.18 14.10
N THR A 7 -0.98 -17.93 13.95
CA THR A 7 -1.80 -16.74 14.24
C THR A 7 -3.02 -16.66 13.32
N TYR A 8 -2.84 -16.88 12.01
CA TYR A 8 -3.96 -16.90 11.06
C TYR A 8 -4.95 -18.03 11.36
N LYS A 9 -4.45 -19.26 11.59
CA LYS A 9 -5.28 -20.42 11.92
C LYS A 9 -6.09 -20.22 13.19
N ASN A 10 -5.48 -19.68 14.25
CA ASN A 10 -6.17 -19.39 15.51
C ASN A 10 -7.30 -18.36 15.36
N ASN A 11 -7.27 -17.54 14.30
CA ASN A 11 -8.30 -16.57 13.98
C ASN A 11 -9.21 -17.02 12.81
N ASN A 12 -9.20 -18.31 12.46
CA ASN A 12 -9.96 -18.89 11.34
C ASN A 12 -9.73 -18.17 9.99
N VAL A 13 -8.56 -17.57 9.81
CA VAL A 13 -8.17 -16.94 8.54
C VAL A 13 -7.49 -18.00 7.69
N PRO A 14 -8.01 -18.32 6.48
CA PRO A 14 -7.43 -19.32 5.58
C PRO A 14 -6.22 -18.74 4.85
N LEU A 15 -5.19 -18.35 5.61
CA LEU A 15 -3.96 -17.78 5.09
C LEU A 15 -2.75 -18.56 5.62
N SER A 16 -1.87 -18.94 4.72
CA SER A 16 -0.55 -19.49 5.00
C SER A 16 0.52 -18.56 4.43
N TRP A 17 1.61 -18.46 5.17
CA TRP A 17 2.87 -17.85 4.80
C TRP A 17 3.92 -18.95 4.79
N GLU A 18 4.63 -19.07 3.68
CA GLU A 18 5.73 -20.02 3.52
C GLU A 18 6.93 -19.26 2.93
N ASN A 19 8.16 -19.69 3.29
CA ASN A 19 9.36 -19.19 2.64
C ASN A 19 9.44 -19.81 1.24
N PHE A 20 9.54 -18.97 0.21
CA PHE A 20 9.58 -19.45 -1.17
C PHE A 20 10.83 -20.29 -1.50
N GLU A 21 11.90 -20.15 -0.72
CA GLU A 21 13.11 -20.97 -0.87
C GLU A 21 12.94 -22.39 -0.31
N GLU A 22 11.94 -22.60 0.56
CA GLU A 22 11.71 -23.84 1.29
C GLU A 22 10.35 -24.49 0.95
N ILE A 23 9.59 -23.87 0.04
CA ILE A 23 8.22 -24.28 -0.27
C ILE A 23 8.21 -25.57 -1.10
N ASP A 24 7.35 -26.52 -0.72
CA ASP A 24 7.05 -27.68 -1.56
C ASP A 24 6.24 -27.21 -2.77
N VAL A 25 6.84 -27.26 -3.96
CA VAL A 25 6.23 -26.81 -5.22
C VAL A 25 4.98 -27.61 -5.60
N ASN A 26 4.79 -28.81 -5.04
CA ASN A 26 3.64 -29.66 -5.34
C ASN A 26 2.34 -29.18 -4.68
N ILE A 27 2.40 -28.20 -3.78
CA ILE A 27 1.20 -27.62 -3.15
C ILE A 27 0.45 -26.64 -4.07
N PHE A 28 1.07 -26.23 -5.18
CA PHE A 28 0.46 -25.29 -6.11
C PHE A 28 -0.43 -26.01 -7.10
N GLU A 29 -1.69 -25.56 -7.19
CA GLU A 29 -2.63 -25.95 -8.25
C GLU A 29 -2.61 -24.87 -9.34
N PRO A 30 -1.78 -25.02 -10.40
CA PRO A 30 -1.45 -23.90 -11.28
C PRO A 30 -2.65 -23.39 -12.07
N GLU A 31 -3.59 -24.27 -12.38
CA GLU A 31 -4.75 -23.97 -13.22
C GLU A 31 -5.76 -23.03 -12.56
N ASN A 32 -5.73 -22.90 -11.23
CA ASN A 32 -6.65 -22.06 -10.45
C ASN A 32 -5.92 -21.03 -9.57
N THR A 33 -4.65 -20.76 -9.85
CA THR A 33 -3.82 -19.87 -9.01
C THR A 33 -3.57 -18.52 -9.69
N VAL A 34 -3.75 -17.43 -8.93
CA VAL A 34 -3.31 -16.08 -9.32
C VAL A 34 -2.07 -15.72 -8.51
N VAL A 35 -0.99 -15.34 -9.20
CA VAL A 35 0.25 -14.88 -8.57
C VAL A 35 0.26 -13.36 -8.53
N LEU A 36 0.28 -12.81 -7.33
CA LEU A 36 0.36 -11.37 -7.08
C LEU A 36 1.80 -11.00 -6.73
N LEU A 37 2.38 -10.09 -7.51
CA LEU A 37 3.78 -9.71 -7.38
C LEU A 37 3.90 -8.22 -7.01
N PRO A 38 4.84 -7.86 -6.14
CA PRO A 38 5.18 -6.46 -5.91
C PRO A 38 5.61 -5.80 -7.22
N ARG A 39 5.30 -4.50 -7.40
CA ARG A 39 5.72 -3.73 -8.59
C ARG A 39 7.21 -3.84 -8.90
N ALA A 40 8.05 -3.91 -7.86
CA ALA A 40 9.51 -3.98 -7.98
C ALA A 40 10.03 -5.36 -8.41
N CYS A 41 9.18 -6.39 -8.40
CA CYS A 41 9.55 -7.74 -8.78
C CYS A 41 9.68 -7.84 -10.31
N ILE A 42 10.92 -7.71 -10.81
CA ILE A 42 11.21 -7.78 -12.25
C ILE A 42 11.29 -9.24 -12.70
N LYS A 43 12.01 -10.07 -11.95
CA LYS A 43 12.21 -11.50 -12.21
C LYS A 43 11.28 -12.33 -11.34
N LEU A 44 10.71 -13.37 -11.93
CA LEU A 44 9.92 -14.35 -11.21
C LEU A 44 10.84 -15.25 -10.38
N PRO A 45 10.39 -15.72 -9.21
CA PRO A 45 11.05 -16.81 -8.51
C PRO A 45 11.17 -18.06 -9.41
N SER A 46 12.32 -18.74 -9.36
CA SER A 46 12.62 -19.88 -10.24
C SER A 46 11.68 -21.06 -10.09
N PHE A 47 11.07 -21.24 -8.90
CA PHE A 47 10.06 -22.29 -8.69
C PHE A 47 8.80 -22.10 -9.55
N LEU A 48 8.61 -20.92 -10.14
CA LEU A 48 7.51 -20.61 -11.07
C LEU A 48 7.88 -20.83 -12.55
N ASP A 49 9.14 -21.10 -12.89
CA ASP A 49 9.63 -21.10 -14.29
C ASP A 49 8.94 -22.13 -15.20
N GLY A 50 8.44 -23.24 -14.63
CA GLY A 50 7.73 -24.30 -15.35
C GLY A 50 6.24 -24.06 -15.58
N TYR A 51 5.68 -22.98 -15.01
CA TYR A 51 4.24 -22.74 -15.04
C TYR A 51 3.87 -21.59 -15.97
N LYS A 52 2.74 -21.73 -16.68
CA LYS A 52 2.14 -20.63 -17.43
C LYS A 52 1.43 -19.69 -16.44
N ILE A 53 2.11 -18.62 -16.04
CA ILE A 53 1.57 -17.68 -15.05
C ILE A 53 1.02 -16.40 -15.69
N SER A 54 -0.05 -15.88 -15.10
CA SER A 54 -0.52 -14.50 -15.30
C SER A 54 -0.03 -13.63 -14.15
N ARG A 55 0.61 -12.50 -14.46
CA ARG A 55 1.21 -11.60 -13.47
C ARG A 55 0.19 -10.56 -13.01
N GLY A 56 -0.29 -10.71 -11.78
CA GLY A 56 -1.13 -9.70 -11.12
C GLY A 56 -0.33 -8.73 -10.26
N MET A 57 -0.80 -7.48 -10.14
CA MET A 57 -0.30 -6.51 -9.16
C MET A 57 -1.44 -5.94 -8.33
N VAL A 58 -1.19 -5.73 -7.04
CA VAL A 58 -2.10 -5.06 -6.12
C VAL A 58 -1.59 -3.64 -5.89
N THR A 59 -2.43 -2.63 -6.17
CA THR A 59 -2.10 -1.23 -5.88
C THR A 59 -3.38 -0.43 -5.64
N GLY A 60 -3.29 0.76 -5.04
CA GLY A 60 -4.45 1.60 -4.80
C GLY A 60 -4.96 2.30 -6.04
N GLN A 61 -5.16 3.61 -5.91
CA GLN A 61 -5.59 4.47 -7.01
C GLN A 61 -4.72 4.40 -8.28
N ALA A 62 -3.48 3.94 -8.14
CA ALA A 62 -2.55 3.76 -9.25
C ALA A 62 -2.93 2.59 -10.16
N ALA A 63 -3.92 1.75 -9.80
CA ALA A 63 -4.41 0.64 -10.62
C ALA A 63 -5.02 1.11 -11.95
N ARG A 64 -5.44 2.39 -12.02
CA ARG A 64 -5.94 3.05 -13.24
C ARG A 64 -4.88 3.20 -14.33
N PHE A 65 -3.60 3.12 -13.98
CA PHE A 65 -2.50 3.25 -14.93
C PHE A 65 -2.18 1.90 -15.57
N THR A 66 -1.76 1.92 -16.83
CA THR A 66 -1.31 0.71 -17.53
C THR A 66 0.10 0.33 -17.09
N TYR A 67 0.24 -0.88 -16.55
CA TYR A 67 1.55 -1.44 -16.20
C TYR A 67 1.92 -2.56 -17.17
N ARG A 68 2.69 -2.23 -18.21
CA ARG A 68 3.05 -3.15 -19.32
C ARG A 68 3.66 -4.51 -18.90
N LYS A 69 4.16 -4.64 -17.67
CA LYS A 69 4.77 -5.87 -17.14
C LYS A 69 3.78 -6.77 -16.39
N PHE A 70 2.53 -6.36 -16.28
CA PHE A 70 1.48 -7.05 -15.53
C PHE A 70 0.27 -7.25 -16.43
N ASP A 71 -0.31 -8.44 -16.35
CA ASP A 71 -1.50 -8.81 -17.10
C ASP A 71 -2.76 -8.24 -16.46
N GLN A 72 -2.75 -8.08 -15.13
CA GLN A 72 -3.88 -7.56 -14.36
C GLN A 72 -3.44 -6.66 -13.19
N THR A 73 -4.24 -5.64 -12.91
CA THR A 73 -4.06 -4.73 -11.76
C THR A 73 -5.31 -4.69 -10.90
N PHE A 74 -5.14 -4.91 -9.61
CA PHE A 74 -6.23 -4.95 -8.63
C PHE A 74 -6.20 -3.68 -7.77
N PRO A 75 -7.31 -2.91 -7.71
CA PRO A 75 -7.41 -1.66 -6.95
C PRO A 75 -7.62 -1.97 -5.46
N PHE A 76 -6.54 -2.29 -4.77
CA PHE A 76 -6.58 -2.58 -3.34
C PHE A 76 -5.47 -1.81 -2.62
N SER A 77 -5.89 -0.94 -1.71
CA SER A 77 -5.00 -0.14 -0.87
C SER A 77 -5.70 0.16 0.43
N MET A 78 -4.91 0.22 1.51
CA MET A 78 -5.41 0.71 2.79
C MET A 78 -5.42 2.24 2.89
N HIS A 79 -5.12 2.95 1.79
CA HIS A 79 -5.18 4.40 1.74
C HIS A 79 -6.51 4.87 1.14
N ALA A 80 -7.09 5.89 1.76
CA ALA A 80 -8.27 6.57 1.24
C ALA A 80 -7.96 7.27 -0.09
N ASN A 81 -8.94 7.27 -0.98
CA ASN A 81 -8.91 8.09 -2.18
C ASN A 81 -9.17 9.58 -1.89
N SER A 82 -8.95 10.44 -2.89
CA SER A 82 -9.14 11.89 -2.74
C SER A 82 -10.55 12.27 -2.28
N GLN A 83 -11.60 11.61 -2.80
CA GLN A 83 -12.98 11.90 -2.42
C GLN A 83 -13.28 11.44 -1.00
N GLU A 84 -12.80 10.26 -0.60
CA GLU A 84 -12.92 9.73 0.75
C GLU A 84 -12.25 10.66 1.77
N LEU A 85 -11.07 11.20 1.45
CA LEU A 85 -10.37 12.17 2.28
C LEU A 85 -11.17 13.46 2.46
N VAL A 86 -11.77 13.98 1.38
CA VAL A 86 -12.59 15.19 1.44
C VAL A 86 -13.85 14.95 2.25
N ASN A 87 -14.55 13.84 1.99
CA ASN A 87 -15.74 13.45 2.73
C ASN A 87 -15.43 13.26 4.23
N TYR A 88 -14.25 12.74 4.55
CA TYR A 88 -13.80 12.63 5.93
C TYR A 88 -13.60 14.01 6.57
N VAL A 89 -12.92 14.93 5.89
CA VAL A 89 -12.74 16.32 6.37
C VAL A 89 -14.08 17.04 6.54
N GLU A 90 -15.00 16.86 5.60
CA GLU A 90 -16.36 17.42 5.66
C GLU A 90 -17.13 16.94 6.89
N LYS A 91 -17.03 15.64 7.21
CA LYS A 91 -17.70 15.05 8.38
C LYS A 91 -17.16 15.57 9.70
N ILE A 92 -15.84 15.68 9.84
CA ILE A 92 -15.22 16.09 11.11
C ILE A 92 -15.17 17.61 11.31
N LYS A 93 -15.35 18.40 10.24
CA LYS A 93 -15.38 19.89 10.24
C LYS A 93 -14.23 20.53 11.04
N PRO A 94 -12.96 20.28 10.67
CA PRO A 94 -11.83 20.81 11.41
C PRO A 94 -11.67 22.32 11.18
N LYS A 95 -11.09 23.04 12.15
CA LYS A 95 -10.78 24.47 12.00
C LYS A 95 -9.72 24.75 10.92
N ARG A 96 -8.84 23.79 10.67
CA ARG A 96 -7.76 23.86 9.67
C ARG A 96 -7.29 22.44 9.31
N VAL A 97 -6.85 22.25 8.08
CA VAL A 97 -6.26 20.97 7.62
C VAL A 97 -4.81 21.18 7.18
N TYR A 98 -3.94 20.24 7.55
CA TYR A 98 -2.60 20.14 6.99
C TYR A 98 -2.51 18.85 6.19
N THR A 99 -2.09 18.95 4.93
CA THR A 99 -1.94 17.81 4.04
C THR A 99 -0.47 17.38 4.02
N LEU A 100 -0.24 16.08 3.88
CA LEU A 100 1.09 15.49 3.86
C LEU A 100 1.06 14.22 3.01
N TYR A 101 2.20 13.91 2.37
CA TYR A 101 2.44 12.73 1.54
C TYR A 101 1.66 12.70 0.21
N GLY A 102 2.35 13.07 -0.88
CA GLY A 102 1.87 12.90 -2.26
C GLY A 102 0.69 13.81 -2.63
N PHE A 103 0.84 14.64 -3.65
CA PHE A 103 -0.21 15.58 -4.11
C PHE A 103 -0.79 16.45 -2.96
N ASP A 104 0.03 16.80 -1.98
CA ASP A 104 -0.40 17.47 -0.75
C ASP A 104 -0.96 18.87 -1.03
N SER A 105 -0.34 19.58 -1.97
CA SER A 105 -0.70 20.92 -2.40
C SER A 105 -2.04 20.92 -3.13
N GLU A 106 -2.27 19.92 -3.98
CA GLU A 106 -3.50 19.70 -4.72
C GLU A 106 -4.64 19.31 -3.79
N LEU A 107 -4.42 18.38 -2.86
CA LEU A 107 -5.42 18.01 -1.86
C LEU A 107 -5.81 19.21 -0.98
N ALA A 108 -4.84 20.02 -0.57
CA ALA A 108 -5.11 21.22 0.21
C ALA A 108 -5.93 22.24 -0.59
N ALA A 109 -5.60 22.44 -1.87
CA ALA A 109 -6.37 23.30 -2.76
C ALA A 109 -7.81 22.80 -2.93
N LEU A 110 -7.99 21.50 -3.09
CA LEU A 110 -9.29 20.88 -3.25
C LEU A 110 -10.15 21.05 -1.99
N ILE A 111 -9.59 20.85 -0.79
CA ILE A 111 -10.27 21.10 0.49
C ILE A 111 -10.67 22.58 0.64
N ARG A 112 -9.76 23.51 0.34
CA ARG A 112 -10.08 24.95 0.37
C ARG A 112 -11.22 25.29 -0.59
N HIS A 113 -11.20 24.72 -1.79
CA HIS A 113 -12.18 25.02 -2.82
C HIS A 113 -13.56 24.46 -2.49
N GLN A 114 -13.64 23.18 -2.12
CA GLN A 114 -14.90 22.46 -1.93
C GLN A 114 -15.52 22.73 -0.55
N LEU A 115 -14.72 22.72 0.52
CA LEU A 115 -15.23 22.79 1.89
C LEU A 115 -15.10 24.18 2.53
N LYS A 116 -14.40 25.11 1.86
CA LYS A 116 -14.08 26.45 2.39
C LYS A 116 -13.32 26.42 3.73
N ILE A 117 -12.60 25.32 4.00
CA ILE A 117 -11.78 25.15 5.19
C ILE A 117 -10.33 25.56 4.89
N PRO A 118 -9.69 26.37 5.76
CA PRO A 118 -8.27 26.67 5.61
C PRO A 118 -7.43 25.40 5.56
N SER A 119 -6.71 25.20 4.46
CA SER A 119 -5.85 24.03 4.28
C SER A 119 -4.54 24.39 3.61
N ARG A 120 -3.42 23.77 4.01
CA ARG A 120 -2.11 23.93 3.37
C ARG A 120 -1.25 22.67 3.53
N PRO A 121 -0.32 22.40 2.58
CA PRO A 121 0.66 21.33 2.77
C PRO A 121 1.56 21.62 3.97
N LEU A 122 1.92 20.54 4.67
CA LEU A 122 2.88 20.57 5.75
C LEU A 122 4.29 20.50 5.16
N LYS A 123 5.07 21.58 5.31
CA LYS A 123 6.49 21.57 4.96
C LYS A 123 7.25 20.79 6.03
N LEU A 124 7.70 19.59 5.69
CA LEU A 124 8.65 18.85 6.53
C LEU A 124 10.02 19.51 6.45
N ALA A 125 10.77 19.46 7.55
CA ALA A 125 12.16 19.89 7.55
C ALA A 125 12.97 19.03 6.57
N GLU A 126 13.82 19.66 5.77
CA GLU A 126 14.66 18.98 4.77
C GLU A 126 15.59 17.95 5.40
N LYS A 127 16.04 18.20 6.65
CA LYS A 127 16.80 17.27 7.46
C LYS A 127 15.89 16.69 8.56
N LYS A 128 15.52 15.42 8.41
CA LYS A 128 14.96 14.65 9.53
C LYS A 128 16.07 14.46 10.56
N PRO A 129 15.91 14.94 11.81
CA PRO A 129 16.92 14.68 12.83
C PRO A 129 17.04 13.17 13.03
N THR A 130 18.24 12.71 13.34
CA THR A 130 18.40 11.34 13.83
C THR A 130 17.62 11.17 15.15
N LEU A 131 17.32 9.93 15.52
CA LEU A 131 16.66 9.65 16.80
C LEU A 131 17.46 10.27 17.97
N ASP A 132 18.79 10.19 17.91
CA ASP A 132 19.69 10.77 18.90
C ASP A 132 19.62 12.30 18.91
N GLU A 133 19.60 12.95 17.74
CA GLU A 133 19.44 14.41 17.63
C GLU A 133 18.09 14.90 18.19
N TYR A 134 17.03 14.10 18.06
CA TYR A 134 15.70 14.43 18.60
C TYR A 134 15.65 14.30 20.13
N LEU A 135 16.20 13.22 20.67
CA LEU A 135 16.22 12.97 22.11
C LEU A 135 17.10 13.99 22.85
N ASN A 136 18.20 14.43 22.24
CA ASN A 136 19.12 15.40 22.85
C ASN A 136 18.67 16.86 22.73
N LYS A 137 17.70 17.19 21.88
CA LYS A 137 17.11 18.55 21.77
C LYS A 137 16.03 18.86 22.82
N SER A 138 15.64 17.88 23.63
CA SER A 138 14.56 18.00 24.63
C SER A 138 15.07 18.25 26.04
N LYS A 139 16.35 18.61 26.21
CA LYS A 139 16.97 19.10 27.45
C LYS A 139 17.30 20.58 27.30
#